data_AF-A0A2N9M171-F1
#
_entry.id   AF-A0A2N9M171-F1
#
_cell.length_a   1.000
_cell.length_b   1.000
_cell.length_c   1.000
_cell.angle_alpha   90.00
_cell.angle_beta   90.00
_cell.angle_gamma   90.00
#
_symmetry.space_group_name_H-M   'P 1'
#
loop_
_entity.id
_entity.type
_entity.pdbx_description
1 polymer ?
#
loop_
_entity_poly.entity_id
_entity_poly.type
_entity_poly.pdbx_seq_one_letter_code
_entity_poly.pdbx_strand_id
1 'polypeptide(L)'
;MEKLTAAHRTLPFETWVHVTNLTNDKTVDVRITDRGPFIDGRIIDLSHAAARAIDLIGPGVARVRLEVIQAPANAAAALFAVQVGVFRDRRNAERVRADMAARYGSARLVPRQGDPPMWRVLVGAESTQDGANQLSDRIVRESGEKSAFVVRLDS
;
A
#
# COMPACT_ATOMS: atom_id res chain seq x y z
N MET A 1 3.13 -23.93 -8.17
CA MET A 1 4.32 -23.06 -8.05
C MET A 1 3.93 -21.85 -7.24
N GLU A 2 4.55 -21.66 -6.08
CA GLU A 2 4.40 -20.39 -5.34
C GLU A 2 5.14 -19.28 -6.11
N LYS A 3 4.53 -18.10 -6.23
CA LYS A 3 5.08 -16.98 -7.03
C LYS A 3 5.94 -16.09 -6.14
N LEU A 4 7.06 -15.61 -6.67
CA LEU A 4 7.91 -14.60 -6.02
C LEU A 4 7.31 -13.20 -6.25
N THR A 5 6.33 -12.86 -5.42
CA THR A 5 5.64 -11.57 -5.48
C THR A 5 5.67 -10.83 -4.15
N ALA A 6 5.29 -9.55 -4.19
CA ALA A 6 5.16 -8.71 -3.02
C ALA A 6 4.02 -7.68 -3.15
N ALA A 7 3.58 -7.17 -2.02
CA ALA A 7 2.71 -6.00 -1.92
C ALA A 7 3.54 -4.75 -1.63
N HIS A 8 3.29 -3.67 -2.37
CA HIS A 8 3.88 -2.36 -2.13
C HIS A 8 2.84 -1.25 -2.32
N ARG A 9 2.92 -0.18 -1.52
CA ARG A 9 1.91 0.88 -1.49
C ARG A 9 1.91 1.76 -2.74
N THR A 10 3.09 2.14 -3.23
CA THR A 10 3.23 3.19 -4.27
C THR A 10 3.94 2.78 -5.56
N LEU A 11 4.83 1.79 -5.52
CA LEU A 11 5.41 1.20 -6.74
C LEU A 11 4.30 0.68 -7.67
N PRO A 12 4.40 0.93 -9.00
CA PRO A 12 3.51 0.33 -9.99
C PRO A 12 3.41 -1.18 -9.83
N PHE A 13 2.28 -1.75 -10.21
CA PHE A 13 2.25 -3.19 -10.46
C PHE A 13 3.25 -3.56 -11.56
N GLU A 14 3.71 -4.81 -11.54
CA GLU A 14 4.72 -5.33 -12.48
C GLU A 14 6.14 -4.78 -12.28
N THR A 15 6.36 -3.88 -11.33
CA THR A 15 7.71 -3.49 -10.92
C THR A 15 8.45 -4.68 -10.34
N TRP A 16 9.68 -4.90 -10.81
CA TRP A 16 10.63 -5.83 -10.22
C TRP A 16 11.50 -5.13 -9.19
N VAL A 17 11.59 -5.74 -8.01
CA VAL A 17 12.33 -5.21 -6.86
C VAL A 17 13.28 -6.26 -6.36
N HIS A 18 14.54 -5.88 -6.21
CA HIS A 18 15.55 -6.64 -5.46
C HIS A 18 15.36 -6.35 -3.98
N VAL A 19 15.14 -7.39 -3.19
CA VAL A 19 14.95 -7.28 -1.74
C VAL A 19 16.13 -7.93 -1.05
N THR A 20 16.85 -7.16 -0.24
CA THR A 20 17.94 -7.68 0.62
C THR A 20 17.47 -7.72 2.07
N ASN A 21 17.54 -8.88 2.71
CA ASN A 21 17.41 -8.99 4.15
C ASN A 21 18.71 -8.54 4.82
N LEU A 22 18.69 -7.40 5.50
CA LEU A 22 19.87 -6.82 6.12
C LEU A 22 20.34 -7.57 7.38
N THR A 23 19.64 -8.63 7.78
CA THR A 23 20.00 -9.47 8.93
C THR A 23 20.93 -10.61 8.55
N ASN A 24 20.85 -11.10 7.31
CA ASN A 24 21.58 -12.27 6.84
C ASN A 24 22.13 -12.14 5.41
N ASP A 25 22.01 -10.95 4.81
CA ASP A 25 22.42 -10.59 3.45
C ASP A 25 21.81 -11.45 2.33
N LYS A 26 20.79 -12.27 2.64
CA LYS A 26 20.06 -13.04 1.62
C LYS A 26 19.18 -12.11 0.80
N THR A 27 19.02 -12.47 -0.47
CA THR A 27 18.30 -11.64 -1.44
C THR A 27 17.23 -12.43 -2.19
N VAL A 28 16.22 -11.71 -2.66
CA VAL A 28 15.18 -12.25 -3.55
C VAL A 28 14.66 -11.15 -4.46
N ASP A 29 14.47 -11.49 -5.73
CA ASP A 29 13.78 -10.62 -6.69
C ASP A 29 12.30 -10.95 -6.71
N VAL A 30 11.47 -9.92 -6.56
CA VAL A 30 10.01 -10.06 -6.51
C VAL A 30 9.33 -9.11 -7.46
N ARG A 31 8.15 -9.52 -7.94
CA ARG A 31 7.25 -8.66 -8.70
C ARG A 31 6.18 -8.05 -7.80
N ILE A 32 5.93 -6.76 -7.93
CA ILE A 32 4.83 -6.08 -7.21
C ILE A 32 3.51 -6.45 -7.87
N THR A 33 2.62 -7.09 -7.10
CA THR A 33 1.31 -7.54 -7.59
C THR A 33 0.14 -7.19 -6.67
N ASP A 34 0.41 -6.55 -5.54
CA ASP A 34 -0.62 -6.18 -4.57
C ASP A 34 -0.28 -4.87 -3.84
N ARG A 35 -1.25 -4.31 -3.10
CA ARG A 35 -1.15 -3.06 -2.35
C ARG A 35 -1.08 -3.32 -0.86
N GLY A 36 -0.13 -2.66 -0.21
CA GLY A 36 0.21 -2.84 1.20
C GLY A 36 1.71 -2.61 1.38
N PRO A 37 2.26 -2.77 2.58
CA PRO A 37 1.57 -3.04 3.84
C PRO A 37 0.79 -1.81 4.33
N PHE A 38 -0.28 -2.04 5.11
CA PHE A 38 -1.04 -0.98 5.79
C PHE A 38 -0.77 -1.00 7.29
N ILE A 39 0.52 -1.04 7.63
CA ILE A 39 1.02 -1.07 8.99
C ILE A 39 2.22 -0.12 9.03
N ASP A 40 2.24 0.75 10.04
CA ASP A 40 3.33 1.72 10.21
C ASP A 40 4.68 1.02 10.36
N GLY A 41 5.71 1.63 9.79
CA GLY A 41 7.08 1.10 9.78
C GLY A 41 7.32 -0.05 8.79
N ARG A 42 6.32 -0.57 8.08
CA ARG A 42 6.50 -1.61 7.05
C ARG A 42 6.47 -1.03 5.64
N ILE A 43 7.45 -1.42 4.82
CA ILE A 43 7.63 -0.91 3.45
C ILE A 43 7.24 -1.91 2.36
N ILE A 44 7.28 -3.21 2.64
CA ILE A 44 6.95 -4.27 1.68
C ILE A 44 6.40 -5.49 2.45
N ASP A 45 5.40 -6.19 1.88
CA ASP A 45 4.98 -7.51 2.36
C ASP A 45 5.32 -8.54 1.27
N LEU A 46 6.13 -9.54 1.63
CA LEU A 46 6.55 -10.59 0.70
C LEU A 46 5.55 -11.75 0.70
N SER A 47 5.37 -12.37 -0.47
CA SER A 47 4.76 -13.70 -0.56
C SER A 47 5.51 -14.72 0.32
N HIS A 48 4.81 -15.77 0.74
CA HIS A 48 5.41 -16.83 1.56
C HIS A 48 6.68 -17.45 0.91
N ALA A 49 6.66 -17.64 -0.41
CA ALA A 49 7.83 -18.12 -1.15
C ALA A 49 9.02 -17.15 -1.10
N ALA A 50 8.77 -15.86 -1.34
CA ALA A 50 9.83 -14.86 -1.30
C ALA A 50 10.38 -14.68 0.11
N ALA A 51 9.50 -14.65 1.12
CA ALA A 51 9.91 -14.62 2.52
C ALA A 51 10.77 -15.84 2.90
N ARG A 52 10.41 -17.04 2.44
CA ARG A 52 11.21 -18.25 2.67
C ARG A 52 12.58 -18.21 2.00
N ALA A 53 12.70 -17.60 0.81
CA ALA A 53 13.97 -17.49 0.10
C ALA A 53 15.04 -16.68 0.86
N ILE A 54 14.62 -15.73 1.70
CA ILE A 54 15.51 -14.86 2.50
C ILE A 54 15.46 -15.14 4.00
N ASP A 55 14.99 -16.32 4.41
CA ASP A 55 14.80 -16.78 5.79
C ASP A 55 13.93 -15.87 6.68
N LEU A 56 12.89 -15.26 6.11
CA LEU A 56 12.00 -14.35 6.83
C LEU A 56 10.82 -15.06 7.53
N ILE A 57 10.54 -16.34 7.24
CA ILE A 57 9.37 -17.05 7.78
C ILE A 57 9.38 -17.17 9.31
N GLY A 58 10.53 -17.50 9.91
CA GLY A 58 10.67 -17.62 11.36
C GLY A 58 10.57 -16.26 12.06
N PRO A 59 11.43 -15.28 11.73
CA PRO A 59 11.39 -13.94 12.32
C PRO A 59 10.08 -13.18 12.06
N GLY A 60 9.41 -13.46 10.94
CA GLY A 60 8.17 -12.81 10.48
C GLY A 60 8.38 -11.39 9.93
N VAL A 61 9.32 -10.63 10.49
CA VAL A 61 9.71 -9.28 10.07
C VAL A 61 11.23 -9.11 10.13
N ALA A 62 11.79 -8.27 9.26
CA ALA A 62 13.20 -7.93 9.26
C ALA A 62 13.42 -6.54 8.64
N ARG A 63 14.59 -5.95 8.89
CA ARG A 63 15.05 -4.78 8.14
C ARG A 63 15.45 -5.23 6.75
N VAL A 64 14.90 -4.57 5.73
CA VAL A 64 15.19 -4.88 4.34
C VAL A 64 15.62 -3.61 3.58
N ARG A 65 16.43 -3.81 2.54
CA ARG A 65 16.69 -2.81 1.51
C ARG A 65 15.92 -3.20 0.25
N LEU A 66 15.34 -2.22 -0.42
CA LEU A 66 14.64 -2.39 -1.68
C LEU A 66 15.40 -1.63 -2.77
N GLU A 67 15.64 -2.28 -3.89
CA GLU A 67 16.21 -1.66 -5.08
C GLU A 67 15.30 -1.98 -6.26
N VAL A 68 14.84 -0.95 -6.99
CA VAL A 68 14.01 -1.14 -8.18
C VAL A 68 14.92 -1.59 -9.31
N ILE A 69 14.71 -2.82 -9.79
CA ILE A 69 15.47 -3.41 -10.90
C ILE A 69 14.85 -2.94 -12.22
N GLN A 70 13.52 -2.99 -12.31
CA GLN A 70 12.79 -2.65 -13.53
C GLN A 70 11.39 -2.13 -13.20
N ALA A 71 11.05 -0.96 -13.74
CA ALA A 71 9.69 -0.45 -13.77
C ALA A 71 8.97 -0.93 -15.05
N PRO A 72 7.63 -1.05 -15.05
CA PRO A 72 6.89 -1.37 -16.26
C PRO A 72 7.06 -0.25 -17.31
N ALA A 73 7.31 -0.63 -18.57
CA ALA A 73 7.61 0.30 -19.66
C ALA A 73 6.50 1.34 -19.91
N ASN A 74 5.24 0.94 -19.70
CA ASN A 74 4.05 1.77 -19.89
C ASN A 74 3.33 1.99 -18.56
N ALA A 75 4.05 2.39 -17.51
CA ALA A 75 3.42 2.80 -16.27
C ALA A 75 2.46 3.96 -16.56
N ALA A 76 1.16 3.76 -16.34
CA ALA A 76 0.18 4.84 -16.49
C ALA A 76 0.56 6.04 -15.60
N ALA A 77 0.14 7.25 -16.02
CA ALA A 77 0.23 8.42 -15.17
C ALA A 77 -0.40 8.10 -13.81
N ALA A 78 0.37 8.32 -12.74
CA ALA A 78 0.02 7.85 -11.42
C ALA A 78 -0.88 8.86 -10.72
N LEU A 79 -2.06 8.43 -10.28
CA LEU A 79 -2.75 9.13 -9.21
C LEU A 79 -2.44 8.44 -7.89
N PHE A 80 -2.38 9.22 -6.83
CA PHE A 80 -2.16 8.76 -5.46
C PHE A 80 -3.34 9.19 -4.60
N ALA A 81 -3.68 8.37 -3.62
CA ALA A 81 -4.68 8.69 -2.62
C ALA A 81 -4.16 8.29 -1.24
N VAL A 82 -4.88 8.72 -0.22
CA VAL A 82 -4.63 8.34 1.17
C VAL A 82 -5.71 7.38 1.63
N GLN A 83 -5.34 6.16 1.98
CA GLN A 83 -6.24 5.23 2.66
C GLN A 83 -6.32 5.59 4.13
N VAL A 84 -7.53 5.92 4.59
CA VAL A 84 -7.79 6.29 5.99
C VAL A 84 -8.49 5.18 6.79
N GLY A 85 -8.96 4.12 6.13
CA GLY A 85 -9.57 3.00 6.83
C GLY A 85 -10.09 1.89 5.94
N VAL A 86 -10.37 0.75 6.56
CA VAL A 86 -11.01 -0.43 5.96
C VAL A 86 -12.15 -0.88 6.85
N PHE A 87 -13.35 -1.00 6.29
CA PHE A 87 -14.59 -1.22 7.04
C PHE A 87 -15.34 -2.43 6.51
N ARG A 88 -15.88 -3.27 7.40
CA ARG A 88 -16.83 -4.32 7.02
C ARG A 88 -18.23 -3.76 6.75
N ASP A 89 -18.67 -2.82 7.59
CA ASP A 89 -19.96 -2.14 7.44
C ASP A 89 -19.86 -1.01 6.42
N ARG A 90 -20.58 -1.14 5.30
CA ARG A 90 -20.65 -0.14 4.24
C ARG A 90 -21.17 1.21 4.73
N ARG A 91 -22.11 1.26 5.69
CA ARG A 91 -22.67 2.52 6.22
C ARG A 91 -21.63 3.30 7.00
N ASN A 92 -20.84 2.60 7.82
CA ASN A 92 -19.71 3.21 8.52
C ASN A 92 -18.65 3.72 7.53
N ALA A 93 -18.36 2.93 6.50
CA ALA A 93 -17.44 3.35 5.43
C ALA A 93 -17.94 4.62 4.72
N GLU A 94 -19.23 4.69 4.37
CA GLU A 94 -19.84 5.85 3.69
C GLU A 94 -19.81 7.10 4.57
N ARG A 95 -20.08 6.97 5.88
CA ARG A 95 -19.97 8.09 6.83
C ARG A 95 -18.56 8.67 6.86
N VAL A 96 -17.55 7.81 6.96
CA VAL A 96 -16.13 8.25 6.95
C VAL A 96 -15.77 8.84 5.59
N ARG A 97 -16.20 8.23 4.48
CA ARG A 97 -15.98 8.79 3.13
C ARG A 97 -16.59 10.18 2.98
N ALA A 98 -17.82 10.40 3.46
CA ALA A 98 -18.50 11.69 3.38
C ALA A 98 -17.80 12.77 4.21
N ASP A 99 -17.40 12.46 5.44
CA ASP A 99 -16.63 13.38 6.30
C ASP A 99 -15.30 13.78 5.63
N MET A 100 -14.56 12.79 5.14
CA MET A 100 -13.27 13.03 4.48
C MET A 100 -13.41 13.85 3.20
N ALA A 101 -14.46 13.59 2.39
CA ALA A 101 -14.74 14.40 1.21
C ALA A 101 -15.07 15.86 1.57
N ALA A 102 -15.86 16.09 2.62
CA ALA A 102 -16.20 17.44 3.07
C ALA A 102 -14.99 18.24 3.56
N ARG A 103 -14.03 17.57 4.23
CA ARG A 103 -12.86 18.22 4.84
C ARG A 103 -11.66 18.33 3.90
N TYR A 104 -11.49 17.37 3.00
CA TYR A 104 -10.27 17.20 2.20
C TYR A 104 -10.53 17.17 0.69
N GLY A 105 -11.75 17.51 0.25
CA GLY A 105 -12.12 17.71 -1.16
C GLY A 105 -12.78 16.48 -1.80
N SER A 106 -12.07 15.37 -1.90
CA SER A 106 -12.62 14.15 -2.52
C SER A 106 -12.29 12.90 -1.72
N ALA A 107 -13.24 11.97 -1.66
CA ALA A 107 -13.02 10.65 -1.12
C ALA A 107 -13.97 9.64 -1.76
N ARG A 108 -13.50 8.39 -1.92
CA ARG A 108 -14.22 7.30 -2.58
C ARG A 108 -14.16 6.01 -1.76
N LEU A 109 -15.20 5.20 -1.90
CA LEU A 109 -15.22 3.83 -1.40
C LEU A 109 -14.72 2.88 -2.47
N VAL A 110 -13.75 2.04 -2.12
CA VAL A 110 -13.24 0.98 -2.99
C VAL A 110 -13.57 -0.37 -2.34
N PRO A 111 -14.37 -1.23 -2.99
CA PRO A 111 -14.61 -2.57 -2.49
C PRO A 111 -13.32 -3.40 -2.59
N ARG A 112 -13.03 -4.14 -1.53
CA ARG A 112 -12.03 -5.20 -1.50
C ARG A 112 -12.77 -6.52 -1.51
N GLN A 113 -12.50 -7.34 -2.53
CA GLN A 113 -13.07 -8.67 -2.64
C GLN A 113 -12.71 -9.53 -1.42
N GLY A 114 -13.64 -10.37 -1.01
CA GLY A 114 -13.58 -11.21 0.19
C GLY A 114 -14.97 -11.61 0.62
N ASP A 115 -15.06 -12.55 1.55
CA ASP A 115 -16.31 -12.97 2.17
C ASP A 115 -16.21 -12.83 3.71
N PRO A 116 -16.85 -11.82 4.32
CA PRO A 116 -17.63 -10.75 3.68
C PRO A 116 -16.72 -9.70 2.99
N PRO A 117 -17.25 -8.93 2.01
CA PRO A 117 -16.48 -7.87 1.36
C PRO A 117 -16.15 -6.75 2.36
N MET A 118 -15.02 -6.09 2.12
CA MET A 118 -14.59 -4.92 2.90
C MET A 118 -14.56 -3.66 2.03
N TRP A 119 -14.67 -2.49 2.65
CA TRP A 119 -14.71 -1.19 1.98
C TRP A 119 -13.53 -0.34 2.44
N ARG A 120 -12.66 0.03 1.50
CA ARG A 120 -11.55 0.96 1.75
C ARG A 120 -12.05 2.37 1.51
N VAL A 121 -11.73 3.30 2.41
CA VAL A 121 -11.94 4.74 2.18
C VAL A 121 -10.64 5.33 1.68
N LEU A 122 -10.64 5.85 0.45
CA LEU A 122 -9.51 6.54 -0.15
C LEU A 122 -9.83 8.02 -0.33
N VAL A 123 -8.93 8.89 0.12
CA VAL A 123 -9.07 10.35 0.11
C VAL A 123 -8.09 10.96 -0.91
N GLY A 124 -8.57 11.90 -1.70
CA GLY A 124 -7.78 12.59 -2.72
C GLY A 124 -7.57 11.81 -4.02
N ALA A 125 -6.88 12.48 -4.94
CA ALA A 125 -6.45 11.98 -6.24
C ALA A 125 -5.26 12.82 -6.72
N GLU A 126 -4.18 12.77 -5.95
CA GLU A 126 -2.99 13.59 -6.18
C GLU A 126 -2.17 13.04 -7.34
N SER A 127 -1.63 13.92 -8.19
CA SER A 127 -0.79 13.52 -9.33
C SER A 127 0.64 13.14 -8.94
N THR A 128 1.04 13.39 -7.70
CA THR A 128 2.37 13.08 -7.17
C THR A 128 2.28 12.38 -5.82
N GLN A 129 3.27 11.54 -5.52
CA GLN A 129 3.35 10.88 -4.22
C GLN A 129 3.56 11.90 -3.08
N ASP A 130 4.32 12.97 -3.33
CA ASP A 130 4.56 14.04 -2.35
C ASP A 130 3.30 14.83 -2.02
N GLY A 131 2.45 15.12 -3.01
CA GLY A 131 1.14 15.71 -2.76
C GLY A 131 0.27 14.82 -1.88
N ALA A 132 0.28 13.50 -2.13
CA ALA A 132 -0.44 12.56 -1.29
C ALA A 132 0.16 12.42 0.12
N ASN A 133 1.48 12.53 0.29
CA ASN A 133 2.14 12.55 1.60
C ASN A 133 1.69 13.79 2.39
N GLN A 134 1.68 14.97 1.77
CA GLN A 134 1.20 16.20 2.41
C GLN A 134 -0.29 16.10 2.82
N LEU A 135 -1.12 15.50 1.97
CA LEU A 135 -2.51 15.20 2.28
C LEU A 135 -2.63 14.25 3.48
N SER A 136 -1.81 13.18 3.50
CA SER A 136 -1.77 12.20 4.57
C SER A 136 -1.42 12.84 5.92
N ASP A 137 -0.37 13.65 5.95
CA ASP A 137 0.06 14.36 7.16
C ASP A 137 -1.02 15.31 7.67
N ARG A 138 -1.73 15.99 6.76
CA ARG A 138 -2.85 16.87 7.12
C ARG A 138 -4.00 16.08 7.74
N ILE A 139 -4.37 14.94 7.15
CA ILE A 139 -5.42 14.06 7.69
C ILE A 139 -5.06 13.59 9.09
N VAL A 140 -3.84 13.06 9.30
CA VAL A 140 -3.41 12.57 10.62
C VAL A 140 -3.46 13.66 11.68
N ARG A 141 -3.02 14.88 11.35
CA ARG A 141 -3.02 16.02 12.29
C ARG A 141 -4.42 16.52 12.65
N GLU A 142 -5.35 16.55 11.70
CA GLU A 142 -6.61 17.29 11.85
C GLU A 142 -7.84 16.40 12.12
N SER A 143 -7.81 15.12 11.72
CA SER A 143 -8.96 14.22 11.83
C SER A 143 -8.94 13.33 13.06
N GLY A 144 -7.77 13.14 13.68
CA GLY A 144 -7.57 12.13 14.73
C GLY A 144 -7.55 10.69 14.21
N GLU A 145 -7.57 10.48 12.88
CA GLU A 145 -7.39 9.16 12.28
C GLU A 145 -6.00 8.60 12.63
N LYS A 146 -5.98 7.37 13.14
CA LYS A 146 -4.76 6.74 13.65
C LYS A 146 -3.82 6.25 12.55
N SER A 147 -4.33 6.10 11.33
CA SER A 147 -3.57 5.55 10.21
C SER A 147 -4.02 6.16 8.89
N ALA A 148 -3.08 6.74 8.16
CA ALA A 148 -3.29 7.32 6.84
C ALA A 148 -2.15 6.84 5.93
N PHE A 149 -2.47 6.02 4.93
CA PHE A 149 -1.46 5.42 4.07
C PHE A 149 -1.57 5.94 2.65
N VAL A 150 -0.52 6.59 2.17
CA VAL A 150 -0.40 6.92 0.75
C VAL A 150 -0.35 5.64 -0.08
N VAL A 151 -1.21 5.58 -1.09
CA VAL A 151 -1.32 4.46 -2.02
C VAL A 151 -1.35 4.98 -3.44
N ARG A 152 -0.69 4.25 -4.34
CA ARG A 152 -0.90 4.43 -5.78
C ARG A 152 -2.29 3.90 -6.14
N LEU A 153 -2.95 4.63 -7.02
CA LEU A 153 -4.19 4.24 -7.67
C LEU A 153 -3.83 3.63 -9.02
N ASP A 154 -4.16 2.36 -9.18
CA ASP A 154 -4.00 1.66 -10.44
C ASP A 154 -5.35 1.63 -11.15
N SER A 155 -5.33 2.06 -12.41
CA SER A 155 -6.46 2.03 -13.34
C SER A 155 -6.67 0.63 -13.91
#